data_AF-A0A3M1A815-F1
#
_entry.id   AF-A0A3M1A815-F1
#
_cell.length_a   1.000
_cell.length_b   1.000
_cell.length_c   1.000
_cell.angle_alpha   90.00
_cell.angle_beta   90.00
_cell.angle_gamma   90.00
#
_symmetry.space_group_name_H-M   'P 1'
#
loop_
_entity.id
_entity.type
_entity.pdbx_description
1 polymer ?
#
loop_
_entity_poly.entity_id
_entity_poly.type
_entity_poly.pdbx_seq_one_letter_code
_entity_poly.pdbx_strand_id
1 'polypeptide(L)'
;MDKSNTSAPPATCSVDATGALSCQLASDEALFAAGWERRFIAEPQRAEEMADMYRELGFATRLEPVRLINLKNECAACQVVFEKFLAVYTKKDLK
;
A
#
# COMPACT_ATOMS: atom_id res chain seq x y z
N MET A 1 -2.99 -25.83 -13.29
CA MET A 1 -3.85 -25.09 -12.34
C MET A 1 -2.99 -24.76 -11.14
N ASP A 2 -2.18 -23.71 -11.27
CA ASP A 2 -1.32 -23.26 -10.18
C ASP A 2 -2.13 -22.35 -9.28
N LYS A 3 -2.20 -22.71 -7.99
CA LYS A 3 -2.88 -21.92 -6.97
C LYS A 3 -2.12 -20.62 -6.80
N SER A 4 -2.65 -19.56 -7.42
CA SER A 4 -2.24 -18.18 -7.22
C SER A 4 -2.12 -17.89 -5.72
N ASN A 5 -0.91 -17.55 -5.31
CA ASN A 5 -0.53 -17.24 -3.94
C ASN A 5 -1.47 -16.17 -3.35
N THR A 6 -2.23 -16.53 -2.31
CA THR A 6 -3.23 -15.67 -1.62
C THR A 6 -2.59 -15.03 -0.38
N SER A 7 -1.34 -14.59 -0.47
CA SER A 7 -0.66 -13.86 0.62
C SER A 7 -0.39 -12.42 0.18
N ALA A 8 -0.51 -11.49 1.13
CA ALA A 8 -0.17 -10.09 0.85
C ALA A 8 1.31 -10.01 0.43
N PRO A 9 1.66 -9.20 -0.58
CA PRO A 9 3.04 -9.12 -1.03
C PRO A 9 3.95 -8.61 0.12
N PRO A 10 5.06 -9.31 0.41
CA PRO A 10 5.99 -8.89 1.45
C PRO A 10 6.70 -7.60 1.07
N ALA A 11 7.23 -6.89 2.07
CA ALA A 11 8.12 -5.77 1.80
C ALA A 11 9.42 -6.29 1.18
N THR A 12 9.85 -5.71 0.06
CA THR A 12 11.11 -6.06 -0.61
C THR A 12 11.85 -4.79 -0.98
N CYS A 13 13.17 -4.76 -0.78
CA CYS A 13 14.01 -3.65 -1.19
C CYS A 13 15.09 -4.15 -2.15
N SER A 14 15.19 -3.53 -3.32
CA SER A 14 16.19 -3.81 -4.35
C SER A 14 16.87 -2.53 -4.82
N VAL A 15 18.17 -2.61 -5.08
CA VAL A 15 18.91 -1.55 -5.75
C VAL A 15 18.74 -1.72 -7.26
N ASP A 16 18.38 -0.65 -7.96
CA ASP A 16 18.26 -0.66 -9.42
C ASP A 16 19.63 -0.50 -10.12
N ALA A 17 19.65 -0.56 -11.45
CA ALA A 17 20.88 -0.47 -12.26
C ALA A 17 21.59 0.90 -12.14
N THR A 18 20.91 1.91 -11.58
CA THR A 18 21.46 3.26 -11.35
C THR A 18 22.01 3.40 -9.93
N GLY A 19 21.88 2.36 -9.09
CA GLY A 19 22.23 2.40 -7.68
C GLY A 19 21.17 3.07 -6.81
N ALA A 20 19.96 3.33 -7.33
CA ALA A 20 18.86 3.85 -6.52
C ALA A 20 18.19 2.71 -5.75
N LEU A 21 17.93 2.94 -4.46
CA LEU A 21 17.23 1.98 -3.62
C LEU A 21 15.72 2.10 -3.84
N SER A 22 15.10 1.02 -4.31
CA SER A 22 13.66 0.88 -4.47
C SER A 22 13.12 -0.08 -3.41
N CYS A 23 12.09 0.35 -2.66
CA CYS A 23 11.42 -0.50 -1.68
C CYS A 23 9.94 -0.63 -2.00
N GLN A 24 9.48 -1.86 -2.16
CA GLN A 24 8.07 -2.21 -2.13
C GLN A 24 7.67 -2.43 -0.67
N LEU A 25 6.69 -1.65 -0.20
CA LEU A 25 6.22 -1.73 1.18
C LEU A 25 5.20 -2.86 1.33
N ALA A 26 5.20 -3.54 2.49
CA ALA A 26 4.26 -4.61 2.77
C ALA A 26 2.81 -4.10 2.77
N SER A 27 1.88 -4.92 2.28
CA SER A 27 0.44 -4.66 2.42
C SER A 27 -0.10 -5.34 3.69
N ASP A 28 -1.26 -4.90 4.18
CA ASP A 28 -1.90 -5.58 5.30
C ASP A 28 -2.40 -6.97 4.89
N GLU A 29 -1.92 -8.02 5.56
CA GLU A 29 -2.43 -9.37 5.37
C GLU A 29 -3.91 -9.50 5.74
N ALA A 30 -4.38 -8.82 6.79
CA ALA A 30 -5.77 -8.88 7.21
C ALA A 30 -6.70 -8.18 6.20
N LEU A 31 -6.28 -7.06 5.62
CA LEU A 31 -7.07 -6.37 4.58
C LEU A 31 -7.06 -7.16 3.28
N PHE A 32 -5.91 -7.71 2.88
CA PHE A 32 -5.82 -8.57 1.72
C PHE A 32 -6.74 -9.79 1.84
N ALA A 33 -6.71 -10.48 2.99
CA ALA A 33 -7.59 -11.61 3.29
C ALA A 33 -9.08 -11.22 3.30
N ALA A 34 -9.40 -9.99 3.70
CA ALA A 34 -10.75 -9.43 3.65
C ALA A 34 -11.18 -8.94 2.24
N GLY A 35 -10.34 -9.15 1.23
CA GLY A 35 -10.62 -8.81 -0.17
C GLY A 35 -10.38 -7.34 -0.52
N TRP A 36 -9.57 -6.63 0.26
CA TRP A 36 -9.12 -5.27 -0.08
C TRP A 36 -7.89 -5.33 -0.97
N GLU A 37 -7.87 -4.48 -1.99
CA GLU A 37 -6.73 -4.28 -2.88
C GLU A 37 -6.03 -2.96 -2.53
N ARG A 38 -4.72 -3.02 -2.27
CA ARG A 38 -3.90 -1.81 -2.11
C ARG A 38 -3.65 -1.16 -3.46
N ARG A 39 -3.87 0.15 -3.56
CA ARG A 39 -3.68 0.93 -4.79
C ARG A 39 -2.35 1.66 -4.80
N PHE A 40 -2.15 2.57 -3.87
CA PHE A 40 -0.92 3.36 -3.75
C PHE A 40 -0.79 3.97 -2.35
N ILE A 41 0.30 4.73 -2.15
CA ILE A 41 0.57 5.50 -0.94
C ILE A 41 0.57 6.98 -1.33
N ALA A 42 -0.07 7.82 -0.54
CA ALA A 42 -0.11 9.26 -0.76
C ALA A 42 -0.09 10.02 0.58
N GLU A 43 0.23 11.31 0.52
CA GLU A 43 0.02 12.21 1.66
C GLU A 43 -1.49 12.32 1.96
N PRO A 44 -1.87 12.72 3.19
CA PRO A 44 -3.25 12.60 3.66
C PRO A 44 -4.29 13.27 2.76
N GLN A 45 -4.06 14.51 2.31
CA GLN A 45 -5.03 15.25 1.50
C GLN A 45 -5.25 14.53 0.16
N ARG A 46 -4.16 14.18 -0.54
CA ARG A 46 -4.23 13.42 -1.79
C ARG A 46 -4.85 12.03 -1.60
N ALA A 47 -4.62 11.37 -0.47
CA ALA A 47 -5.24 10.08 -0.18
C ALA A 47 -6.76 10.20 -0.01
N GLU A 48 -7.24 11.25 0.66
CA GLU A 48 -8.66 11.56 0.82
C GLU A 48 -9.32 11.88 -0.53
N GLU A 49 -8.75 12.79 -1.32
CA GLU A 49 -9.24 13.16 -2.66
C GLU A 49 -9.44 11.92 -3.54
N MET A 50 -8.44 11.03 -3.56
CA MET A 50 -8.52 9.82 -4.35
C MET A 50 -9.51 8.79 -3.78
N ALA A 51 -9.67 8.73 -2.46
CA ALA A 51 -10.66 7.87 -1.83
C ALA A 51 -12.08 8.33 -2.18
N ASP A 52 -12.34 9.64 -2.27
CA ASP A 52 -13.61 10.18 -2.77
C ASP A 52 -13.86 9.79 -4.22
N MET A 53 -12.87 9.98 -5.10
CA MET A 53 -13.01 9.58 -6.50
C MET A 53 -13.33 8.09 -6.65
N TYR A 54 -12.67 7.21 -5.87
CA TYR A 54 -12.98 5.78 -5.90
C TYR A 54 -14.37 5.46 -5.36
N ARG A 55 -14.86 6.19 -4.34
CA ARG A 55 -16.24 6.05 -3.85
C ARG A 55 -17.25 6.42 -4.93
N GLU A 56 -17.01 7.50 -5.67
CA GLU A 56 -17.86 7.92 -6.79
C GLU A 56 -17.90 6.88 -7.92
N LEU A 57 -16.81 6.15 -8.12
CA LEU A 57 -16.73 5.03 -9.07
C LEU A 57 -17.35 3.72 -8.54
N GLY A 58 -17.95 3.72 -7.35
CA GLY A 58 -18.63 2.55 -6.77
C GLY A 58 -17.72 1.57 -6.04
N PHE A 59 -16.53 1.99 -5.60
CA PHE A 59 -15.68 1.18 -4.73
C PHE A 59 -15.91 1.53 -3.26
N ALA A 60 -15.83 0.52 -2.39
CA ALA A 60 -15.55 0.77 -0.98
C ALA A 60 -14.08 1.20 -0.85
N THR A 61 -13.81 2.23 -0.05
CA THR A 61 -12.45 2.75 0.17
C THR A 61 -12.06 2.71 1.63
N ARG A 62 -10.76 2.50 1.87
CA ARG A 62 -10.17 2.49 3.21
C ARG A 62 -8.77 3.10 3.17
N LEU A 63 -8.49 3.99 4.11
CA LEU A 63 -7.19 4.63 4.28
C LEU A 63 -6.53 4.09 5.55
N GLU A 64 -5.28 3.67 5.44
CA GLU A 64 -4.54 3.09 6.58
C GLU A 64 -3.13 3.69 6.65
N PRO A 65 -2.57 3.85 7.86
CA PRO A 65 -1.16 4.19 8.01
C PRO A 65 -0.27 3.22 7.23
N VAL A 66 0.79 3.75 6.64
CA VAL A 66 1.76 2.92 5.93
C VAL A 66 2.47 1.99 6.91
N ARG A 67 2.42 0.67 6.62
CA ARG A 67 3.22 -0.31 7.33
C ARG A 67 4.67 -0.25 6.86
N LEU A 68 5.56 0.13 7.77
CA LEU A 68 7.00 0.24 7.56
C LEU A 68 7.77 -0.97 8.11
N ILE A 69 7.05 -2.08 8.31
CA ILE A 69 7.60 -3.34 8.80
C ILE A 69 8.56 -3.89 7.74
N ASN A 70 9.74 -4.34 8.18
CA ASN A 70 10.82 -4.87 7.33
C ASN A 70 11.51 -3.86 6.42
N LEU A 71 11.38 -2.55 6.67
CA LEU A 71 12.26 -1.57 6.03
C LEU A 71 13.70 -1.76 6.56
N LYS A 72 14.67 -1.88 5.65
CA LYS A 72 16.08 -1.99 6.04
C LYS A 72 16.53 -0.69 6.73
N ASN A 73 17.51 -0.79 7.64
CA ASN A 73 18.06 0.36 8.37
C ASN A 73 18.60 1.47 7.45
N GLU A 74 19.04 1.12 6.24
CA GLU A 74 19.45 2.04 5.18
C GLU A 74 18.31 2.98 4.72
N CYS A 75 17.06 2.70 5.11
CA CYS A 75 15.87 3.51 4.84
C CYS A 75 15.33 4.24 6.08
N ALA A 76 16.11 4.42 7.16
CA ALA A 76 15.63 5.10 8.37
C ALA A 76 15.04 6.50 8.09
N ALA A 77 15.61 7.24 7.14
CA ALA A 77 15.06 8.54 6.71
C ALA A 77 13.71 8.40 5.98
N CYS A 78 13.50 7.33 5.22
CA CYS A 78 12.22 7.05 4.57
C CYS A 78 11.12 6.75 5.60
N GLN A 79 11.47 6.13 6.72
CA GLN A 79 10.52 5.79 7.77
C GLN A 79 9.80 7.04 8.30
N VAL A 80 10.56 8.08 8.63
CA VAL A 80 10.03 9.36 9.13
C VAL A 80 9.15 10.06 8.10
N VAL A 81 9.48 9.96 6.81
CA VAL A 81 8.66 10.55 5.75
C VAL A 81 7.32 9.83 5.64
N PHE A 82 7.33 8.50 5.62
CA PHE A 82 6.13 7.69 5.40
C PHE A 82 5.19 7.61 6.61
N GLU A 83 5.63 7.98 7.82
CA GLU A 83 4.76 8.08 9.00
C GLU A 83 3.55 9.01 8.79
N LYS A 84 3.68 9.98 7.88
CA LYS A 84 2.58 10.92 7.55
C LYS A 84 1.74 10.47 6.36
N PHE A 85 2.10 9.39 5.70
CA PHE A 85 1.43 8.93 4.48
C PHE A 85 0.40 7.86 4.80
N LEU A 86 -0.59 7.75 3.91
CA LEU A 86 -1.65 6.76 3.98
C LEU A 86 -1.56 5.83 2.78
N ALA A 87 -1.77 4.54 3.02
CA ALA A 87 -2.03 3.56 1.99
C ALA A 87 -3.52 3.56 1.65
N VAL A 88 -3.83 3.74 0.37
CA VAL A 88 -5.20 3.71 -0.17
C VAL A 88 -5.55 2.28 -0.55
N TYR A 89 -6.65 1.78 0.00
CA TYR A 89 -7.24 0.49 -0.34
C TYR A 89 -8.62 0.65 -0.96
N THR A 90 -8.92 -0.21 -1.92
CA THR A 90 -10.23 -0.30 -2.56
C THR A 90 -10.73 -1.73 -2.50
N LYS A 91 -12.04 -1.90 -2.40
CA LYS A 91 -12.71 -3.17 -2.57
C LYS A 91 -13.90 -2.97 -3.51
N LYS A 92 -14.13 -3.93 -4.40
CA LYS A 92 -15.33 -3.90 -5.26
C LYS A 92 -16.55 -3.96 -4.36
N ASP A 93 -17.36 -2.90 -4.40
CA ASP A 93 -18.68 -2.87 -3.78
C ASP A 93 -19.67 -3.24 -4.88
N LEU A 94 -19.98 -4.54 -5.00
CA LEU A 94 -21.00 -5.01 -5.93
C LEU A 94 -22.36 -4.55 -5.39
N LYS A 95 -22.75 -3.31 -5.73
CA LYS A 95 -24.15 -2.87 -5.64
C LYS A 95 -24.96 -3.44 -6.80
#